data_AF-A0A533SJ74-F1
#
_entry.id   AF-A0A533SJ74-F1
#
_cell.length_a   1.000
_cell.length_b   1.000
_cell.length_c   1.000
_cell.angle_alpha   90.00
_cell.angle_beta   90.00
_cell.angle_gamma   90.00
#
_symmetry.space_group_name_H-M   'P 1'
#
loop_
_entity.id
_entity.type
_entity.pdbx_description
1 polymer ?
#
loop_
_entity_poly.entity_id
_entity_poly.type
_entity_poly.pdbx_seq_one_letter_code
_entity_poly.pdbx_strand_id
1 'polypeptide(L)'
;MQGSAAMLILAGDAGGTKTRLALYEKTDHAGRNSLECSAVSTFDSKSAPALEEIVLAFLDRHASVGKVGAACIGIPGPIVFGTVRATNLP
;
A
#
# COMPACT_ATOMS: atom_id res chain seq x y z
N MET A 1 -0.10 12.30 -29.59
CA MET A 1 -0.58 12.53 -28.22
C MET A 1 -0.24 11.29 -27.41
N GLN A 2 0.88 11.30 -26.68
CA GLN A 2 1.24 10.15 -25.83
C GLN A 2 0.38 10.21 -24.58
N GLY A 3 -0.49 9.21 -24.42
CA GLY A 3 -1.33 9.08 -23.23
C GLY A 3 -0.47 8.97 -21.98
N SER A 4 -0.80 9.74 -20.97
CA SER A 4 -0.21 9.63 -19.63
C SER A 4 -0.25 8.17 -19.17
N ALA A 5 0.90 7.57 -18.90
CA ALA A 5 0.94 6.26 -18.27
C ALA A 5 0.39 6.40 -16.84
N ALA A 6 -0.77 5.79 -16.57
CA ALA A 6 -1.30 5.69 -15.22
C ALA A 6 -0.56 4.60 -14.46
N MET A 7 -0.07 4.90 -13.27
CA MET A 7 0.62 3.95 -12.39
C MET A 7 -0.17 3.75 -11.11
N LEU A 8 -0.46 2.49 -10.77
CA LEU A 8 -1.10 2.15 -9.51
C LEU A 8 -0.06 2.07 -8.39
N ILE A 9 -0.31 2.75 -7.28
CA ILE A 9 0.55 2.83 -6.10
C ILE A 9 -0.19 2.26 -4.91
N LEU A 10 0.44 1.34 -4.18
CA LEU A 10 -0.05 0.86 -2.89
C LEU A 10 0.55 1.74 -1.77
N ALA A 11 -0.30 2.38 -0.99
CA ALA A 11 0.10 3.04 0.24
C ALA A 11 -0.40 2.24 1.44
N GLY A 12 0.42 2.15 2.49
CA GLY A 12 0.07 1.47 3.72
C GLY A 12 0.57 2.17 4.96
N ASP A 13 -0.20 2.08 6.02
CA ASP A 13 0.17 2.42 7.39
C ASP A 13 -0.12 1.20 8.25
N ALA A 14 0.92 0.46 8.59
CA ALA A 14 0.83 -0.77 9.37
C ALA A 14 1.26 -0.47 10.81
N GLY A 15 0.30 -0.36 11.71
CA GLY A 15 0.51 -0.20 13.15
C GLY A 15 0.15 -1.47 13.93
N GLY A 16 0.57 -1.55 15.19
CA GLY A 16 0.45 -2.80 15.96
C GLY A 16 -0.97 -3.34 16.18
N THR A 17 -1.99 -2.49 16.03
CA THR A 17 -3.41 -2.91 16.17
C THR A 17 -4.14 -2.89 14.84
N LYS A 18 -3.83 -1.94 13.97
CA LYS A 18 -4.54 -1.71 12.71
C LYS A 18 -3.55 -1.51 11.59
N THR A 19 -3.89 -2.08 10.44
CA THR A 19 -3.19 -1.86 9.17
C THR A 19 -4.16 -1.20 8.21
N ARG A 20 -3.83 -0.01 7.72
CA ARG A 20 -4.64 0.74 6.76
C ARG A 20 -3.93 0.73 5.42
N LEU A 21 -4.63 0.27 4.38
CA LEU A 21 -4.11 0.19 3.01
C LEU A 21 -4.97 1.04 2.08
N ALA A 22 -4.33 1.63 1.08
CA ALA A 22 -4.99 2.41 0.04
C ALA A 22 -4.32 2.19 -1.32
N LEU A 23 -5.13 2.23 -2.38
CA LEU A 23 -4.66 2.27 -3.76
C LEU A 23 -4.79 3.69 -4.29
N TYR A 24 -3.72 4.16 -4.92
CA TYR A 24 -3.68 5.44 -5.59
C TYR A 24 -3.33 5.26 -7.06
N GLU A 25 -4.06 5.94 -7.93
CA GLU A 25 -3.69 6.08 -9.33
C GLU A 25 -2.89 7.36 -9.50
N LYS A 26 -1.64 7.21 -9.94
CA LYS A 26 -0.79 8.33 -10.33
C LYS A 26 -1.02 8.63 -11.80
N THR A 27 -1.44 9.83 -12.11
CA THR A 27 -1.57 10.36 -13.47
C THR A 27 -0.63 11.55 -13.65
N ASP A 28 -0.04 11.67 -14.83
CA ASP A 28 0.69 12.85 -15.26
C ASP A 28 -0.22 13.64 -16.21
N HIS A 29 -0.86 14.67 -15.71
CA HIS A 29 -1.69 15.55 -16.52
C HIS A 29 -1.05 16.92 -16.62
N ALA A 30 -0.57 17.23 -17.83
CA ALA A 30 0.04 18.51 -18.18
C ALA A 30 1.21 18.91 -17.25
N GLY A 31 2.05 17.95 -16.84
CA GLY A 31 3.21 18.19 -15.98
C GLY A 31 2.87 18.34 -14.50
N ARG A 32 1.63 18.04 -14.10
CA ARG A 32 1.24 17.92 -12.68
C ARG A 32 1.04 16.45 -12.35
N ASN A 33 1.76 15.99 -11.33
CA ASN A 33 1.51 14.70 -10.70
C ASN A 33 0.22 14.80 -9.88
N SER A 34 -0.83 14.10 -10.28
CA SER A 34 -2.03 13.88 -9.46
C SER A 34 -2.01 12.46 -8.87
N LEU A 35 -2.51 12.34 -7.65
CA LEU A 35 -2.76 11.06 -6.99
C LEU A 35 -4.26 10.98 -6.66
N GLU A 36 -4.95 10.05 -7.29
CA GLU A 36 -6.37 9.79 -7.02
C GLU A 36 -6.52 8.52 -6.21
N CYS A 37 -7.18 8.59 -5.06
CA CYS A 37 -7.43 7.42 -4.21
C CYS A 37 -8.57 6.58 -4.82
N SER A 38 -8.27 5.36 -5.27
CA SER A 38 -9.27 4.46 -5.87
C SER A 38 -9.85 3.47 -4.87
N ALA A 39 -9.14 3.17 -3.78
CA ALA A 39 -9.61 2.29 -2.71
C ALA A 39 -8.93 2.55 -1.38
N VAL A 40 -9.63 2.31 -0.28
CA VAL A 40 -9.07 2.30 1.07
C VAL A 40 -9.75 1.24 1.93
N SER A 41 -8.98 0.56 2.78
CA SER A 41 -9.50 -0.39 3.76
C SER A 41 -8.63 -0.42 5.01
N THR A 42 -9.24 -0.75 6.15
CA THR A 42 -8.55 -0.95 7.41
C THR A 42 -8.76 -2.40 7.87
N PHE A 43 -7.68 -3.05 8.25
CA PHE A 43 -7.63 -4.42 8.73
C PHE A 43 -7.19 -4.43 10.19
N ASP A 44 -7.60 -5.46 10.92
CA ASP A 44 -6.96 -5.77 12.20
C ASP A 44 -5.58 -6.36 11.94
N SER A 45 -4.54 -5.83 12.58
CA SER A 45 -3.17 -6.32 12.34
C SER A 45 -3.00 -7.77 12.77
N LYS A 46 -3.81 -8.29 13.68
CA LYS A 46 -3.76 -9.71 14.10
C LYS A 46 -4.68 -10.62 13.29
N SER A 47 -5.32 -10.10 12.24
CA SER A 47 -6.21 -10.90 11.39
C SER A 47 -5.47 -11.89 10.47
N ALA A 48 -4.16 -11.73 10.33
CA ALA A 48 -3.29 -12.61 9.56
C ALA A 48 -1.95 -12.82 10.29
N PRO A 49 -1.22 -13.91 10.01
CA PRO A 49 0.08 -14.19 10.61
C PRO A 49 1.23 -13.36 10.03
N ALA A 50 1.02 -12.62 8.93
CA ALA A 50 2.01 -11.74 8.32
C ALA A 50 1.36 -10.53 7.63
N LEU A 51 2.08 -9.41 7.54
CA LEU A 51 1.63 -8.20 6.83
C LEU A 51 1.37 -8.46 5.33
N GLU A 52 2.19 -9.32 4.71
CA GLU A 52 2.08 -9.70 3.30
C GLU A 52 0.70 -10.31 2.99
N GLU A 53 0.14 -11.10 3.92
CA GLU A 53 -1.18 -11.69 3.75
C GLU A 53 -2.29 -10.64 3.81
N ILE A 54 -2.15 -9.62 4.66
CA ILE A 54 -3.08 -8.48 4.70
C ILE A 54 -3.02 -7.70 3.38
N VAL A 55 -1.81 -7.48 2.86
CA VAL A 55 -1.61 -6.80 1.57
C VAL A 55 -2.21 -7.59 0.42
N LEU A 56 -1.97 -8.91 0.34
CA LEU A 56 -2.53 -9.77 -0.69
C LEU A 56 -4.06 -9.81 -0.63
N ALA A 57 -4.64 -9.93 0.56
CA ALA A 57 -6.10 -9.92 0.74
C ALA A 57 -6.73 -8.59 0.27
N PHE A 58 -6.07 -7.46 0.55
CA PHE A 58 -6.50 -6.16 0.07
C PHE A 58 -6.41 -6.04 -1.46
N LEU A 59 -5.31 -6.47 -2.06
CA LEU A 59 -5.12 -6.40 -3.51
C LEU A 59 -6.09 -7.32 -4.26
N ASP A 60 -6.37 -8.51 -3.73
CA ASP A 60 -7.34 -9.45 -4.30
C ASP A 60 -8.76 -8.88 -4.24
N ARG A 61 -9.16 -8.33 -3.08
CA ARG A 61 -10.45 -7.64 -2.90
C ARG A 61 -10.70 -6.53 -3.93
N HIS A 62 -9.65 -5.87 -4.41
CA HIS A 62 -9.73 -4.79 -5.40
C HIS A 62 -9.24 -5.19 -6.79
N ALA A 63 -9.12 -6.50 -7.09
CA ALA A 63 -8.68 -7.05 -8.38
C ALA A 63 -7.41 -6.37 -8.93
N SER A 64 -6.45 -6.08 -8.04
CA SER A 64 -5.27 -5.26 -8.29
C SER A 64 -3.94 -6.00 -8.12
N VAL A 65 -3.99 -7.30 -7.88
CA VAL A 65 -2.82 -8.19 -7.85
C VAL A 65 -2.07 -8.08 -9.18
N GLY A 66 -0.75 -7.88 -9.11
CA GLY A 66 0.13 -7.75 -10.29
C GLY A 66 0.04 -6.41 -11.03
N LYS A 67 -0.78 -5.45 -10.57
CA LYS A 67 -0.94 -4.12 -11.21
C LYS A 67 -0.21 -2.99 -10.50
N VAL A 68 0.23 -3.21 -9.26
CA VAL A 68 0.91 -2.20 -8.44
C VAL A 68 2.34 -1.97 -8.97
N GLY A 69 2.62 -0.74 -9.41
CA GLY A 69 3.94 -0.33 -9.91
C GLY A 69 4.88 0.21 -8.85
N ALA A 70 4.35 0.67 -7.72
CA ALA A 70 5.12 1.12 -6.56
C ALA A 70 4.35 0.91 -5.27
N ALA A 71 5.07 0.73 -4.15
CA ALA A 71 4.46 0.62 -2.84
C ALA A 71 5.24 1.44 -1.79
N CYS A 72 4.52 1.98 -0.81
CA CYS A 72 5.09 2.63 0.37
C CYS A 72 4.29 2.21 1.60
N ILE A 73 4.97 1.63 2.59
CA ILE A 73 4.35 1.18 3.84
C ILE A 73 5.06 1.85 5.01
N GLY A 74 4.31 2.63 5.80
CA GLY A 74 4.76 3.16 7.08
C GLY A 74 4.68 2.07 8.16
N ILE A 75 5.77 1.89 8.90
CA ILE A 75 5.86 0.93 10.01
C ILE A 75 6.43 1.66 11.24
N PRO A 76 5.86 1.47 12.44
CA PRO A 76 6.42 2.03 13.67
C PRO A 76 7.71 1.29 14.07
N GLY A 77 8.83 1.98 13.96
CA GLY A 77 10.12 1.50 14.44
C GLY A 77 11.29 1.98 13.57
N PRO A 78 12.53 1.79 14.04
CA PRO A 78 13.70 2.10 13.24
C PRO A 78 13.82 1.14 12.06
N ILE A 79 13.98 1.70 10.86
CA ILE A 79 14.33 0.95 9.66
C ILE A 79 15.85 0.88 9.58
N VAL A 80 16.43 -0.30 9.71
CA VAL A 80 17.87 -0.53 9.66
C VAL A 80 18.16 -1.45 8.47
N PHE A 81 18.90 -0.95 7.48
CA PHE A 81 19.19 -1.67 6.23
C PHE A 81 17.93 -2.20 5.51
N GLY A 82 16.86 -1.39 5.48
CA GLY A 82 15.59 -1.77 4.86
C GLY A 82 14.79 -2.82 5.63
N THR A 83 15.24 -3.20 6.83
CA THR A 83 14.56 -4.16 7.69
C THR A 83 14.01 -3.47 8.93
N VAL A 84 12.85 -3.92 9.38
CA VAL A 84 12.24 -3.50 10.64
C VAL A 84 11.87 -4.73 11.44
N ARG A 85 12.16 -4.71 12.74
CA ARG A 85 11.65 -5.72 13.68
C ARG A 85 10.50 -5.11 14.45
N ALA A 86 9.31 -5.22 13.89
CA ALA A 86 8.11 -4.72 14.54
C ALA A 86 7.67 -5.71 15.62
N THR A 87 7.72 -5.29 16.88
CA THR A 87 7.40 -6.18 18.03
C THR A 87 5.92 -6.42 18.21
N ASN A 88 5.06 -5.61 17.57
CA ASN A 88 3.61 -5.63 17.73
C ASN A 88 2.85 -5.76 16.39
N LEU A 89 3.55 -5.96 15.27
CA LEU A 89 2.91 -6.28 13.98
C LEU A 89 3.01 -7.79 13.72
N PRO A 90 2.08 -8.35 12.93
CA PRO A 90 2.18 -9.73 12.46
C PRO A 90 3.44 -9.93 11.60
#